data_AF-A0A1V4ZC16-F1
#
_entry.id   AF-A0A1V4ZC16-F1
#
_cell.length_a   1.000
_cell.length_b   1.000
_cell.length_c   1.000
_cell.angle_alpha   90.00
_cell.angle_beta   90.00
_cell.angle_gamma   90.00
#
_symmetry.space_group_name_H-M   'P 1'
#
loop_
_entity.id
_entity.type
_entity.pdbx_description
1 polymer ?
#
loop_
_entity_poly.entity_id
_entity_poly.type
_entity_poly.pdbx_seq_one_letter_code
_entity_poly.pdbx_strand_id
1 'polypeptide(L)'
;MHEDGDAVSQLNRSQKIIEYGMALVIPILLAMMLYSYVLFEDMFTPLFFLTIALALLLIVPAFRALRLHYRCWARNTMPQRLVTGLIGIIYISAASVFGVSVLSMYKGLEPEQPLTFAVLALFALLLIAVMGYNAKFKDRNERTDIRFFRQDMDKIAHEIKHTCESHQLSCAVVPNGNCTAINIPDRKVFITIKKQANASSEVMMECADPIAADLCSEIKRTLDQEA
;
A
#
# COMPACT_ATOMS: atom_id res chain seq x y z
N MET A 1 2.91 -16.40 -21.29
CA MET A 1 1.60 -16.35 -20.59
C MET A 1 1.51 -17.17 -19.30
N HIS A 2 2.37 -18.16 -19.03
CA HIS A 2 2.31 -18.93 -17.76
C HIS A 2 3.11 -18.30 -16.59
N GLU A 3 4.16 -17.51 -16.88
CA GLU A 3 5.00 -16.87 -15.86
C GLU A 3 4.33 -15.69 -15.14
N ASP A 4 3.50 -14.91 -15.83
CA ASP A 4 2.78 -13.77 -15.23
C ASP A 4 1.76 -14.20 -14.18
N GLY A 5 1.07 -15.32 -14.43
CA GLY A 5 0.09 -15.87 -13.49
C GLY A 5 0.72 -16.29 -12.16
N ASP A 6 1.91 -16.87 -12.19
CA ASP A 6 2.65 -17.25 -10.99
C ASP A 6 3.19 -16.01 -10.26
N ALA A 7 3.75 -15.03 -10.99
CA ALA A 7 4.24 -13.78 -10.40
C ALA A 7 3.13 -12.97 -9.69
N VAL A 8 1.94 -12.85 -10.30
CA VAL A 8 0.78 -12.18 -9.71
C VAL A 8 0.28 -12.92 -8.46
N SER A 9 0.25 -14.26 -8.49
CA SER A 9 -0.12 -15.07 -7.32
C SER A 9 0.86 -14.88 -6.16
N GLN A 10 2.17 -14.92 -6.44
CA GLN A 10 3.22 -14.68 -5.44
C GLN A 10 3.17 -13.26 -4.88
N LEU A 11 2.85 -12.26 -5.71
CA LEU A 11 2.71 -10.88 -5.29
C LEU A 11 1.52 -10.73 -4.35
N ASN A 12 0.37 -11.30 -4.71
CA ASN A 12 -0.82 -11.31 -3.89
C ASN A 12 -0.55 -11.97 -2.53
N ARG A 13 0.17 -13.10 -2.51
CA ARG A 13 0.57 -13.78 -1.27
C ARG A 13 1.47 -12.91 -0.41
N SER A 14 2.46 -12.25 -1.00
CA SER A 14 3.39 -11.36 -0.28
C SER A 14 2.66 -10.16 0.32
N GLN A 15 1.76 -9.54 -0.44
CA GLN A 15 0.92 -8.44 0.04
C GLN A 15 -0.04 -8.88 1.15
N LYS A 16 -0.60 -10.10 1.09
CA LYS A 16 -1.44 -10.64 2.18
C LYS A 16 -0.63 -10.85 3.46
N ILE A 17 0.61 -11.34 3.36
CA ILE A 17 1.48 -11.51 4.54
C ILE A 17 1.73 -10.16 5.22
N ILE A 18 1.99 -9.11 4.43
CA ILE A 18 2.16 -7.74 4.95
C ILE A 18 0.87 -7.26 5.62
N GLU A 19 -0.28 -7.44 4.97
CA GLU A 19 -1.58 -7.07 5.52
C GLU A 19 -1.86 -7.78 6.85
N TYR A 20 -1.74 -9.11 6.92
CA TYR A 20 -1.94 -9.86 8.17
C TYR A 20 -0.93 -9.47 9.26
N GLY A 21 0.33 -9.25 8.87
CA GLY A 21 1.37 -8.81 9.78
C GLY A 21 1.01 -7.48 10.46
N MET A 22 0.56 -6.51 9.68
CA MET A 22 0.15 -5.19 10.17
C MET A 22 -1.20 -5.20 10.87
N ALA A 23 -2.20 -5.88 10.33
CA ALA A 23 -3.58 -5.83 10.84
C ALA A 23 -3.77 -6.60 12.16
N LEU A 24 -2.98 -7.66 12.36
CA LEU A 24 -3.24 -8.63 13.42
C LEU A 24 -2.00 -8.90 14.28
N VAL A 25 -0.89 -9.33 13.67
CA VAL A 25 0.27 -9.83 14.43
C VAL A 25 0.93 -8.72 15.25
N ILE A 26 1.28 -7.61 14.61
CA ILE A 26 1.92 -6.48 15.29
C ILE A 26 1.01 -5.89 16.39
N PRO A 27 -0.28 -5.59 16.13
CA PRO A 27 -1.17 -5.05 17.16
C PRO A 27 -1.36 -5.97 18.36
N ILE A 28 -1.49 -7.28 18.15
CA ILE A 28 -1.62 -8.23 19.25
C ILE A 28 -0.35 -8.28 20.09
N LEU A 29 0.84 -8.24 19.47
CA LEU A 29 2.09 -8.18 20.21
C LEU A 29 2.25 -6.90 21.00
N LEU A 30 1.89 -5.76 20.41
CA LEU A 30 1.88 -4.47 21.11
C LEU A 30 0.88 -4.49 22.28
N ALA A 31 -0.30 -5.09 22.08
CA ALA A 31 -1.27 -5.28 23.15
C ALA A 31 -0.68 -6.13 24.28
N MET A 32 -0.11 -7.31 23.97
CA MET A 32 0.52 -8.18 24.97
C MET A 32 1.65 -7.46 25.72
N MET A 33 2.46 -6.67 25.01
CA MET A 33 3.53 -5.86 25.60
C MET A 33 2.98 -4.77 26.55
N LEU A 34 1.87 -4.11 26.18
CA LEU A 34 1.19 -3.14 27.05
C LEU A 34 0.60 -3.80 28.30
N TYR A 35 -0.05 -4.95 28.15
CA TYR A 35 -0.60 -5.69 29.29
C TYR A 35 0.49 -6.29 30.18
N SER A 36 1.62 -6.75 29.63
CA SER A 36 2.73 -7.28 30.43
C SER A 36 3.31 -6.24 31.37
N TYR A 37 3.31 -4.96 30.98
CA TYR A 37 3.76 -3.88 31.86
C TYR A 37 2.98 -3.82 33.19
N VAL A 38 1.71 -4.20 33.18
CA VAL A 38 0.85 -4.13 34.38
C VAL A 38 0.70 -5.48 35.08
N LEU A 39 0.81 -6.59 34.35
CA LEU A 39 0.53 -7.93 34.85
C LEU A 39 1.78 -8.80 35.08
N PHE A 40 2.81 -8.65 34.25
CA PHE A 40 3.99 -9.52 34.20
C PHE A 40 5.22 -8.76 33.68
N GLU A 41 5.86 -7.96 34.54
CA GLU A 41 6.96 -7.06 34.14
C GLU A 41 8.11 -7.79 33.41
N ASP A 42 8.47 -9.00 33.85
CA ASP A 42 9.53 -9.82 33.25
C ASP A 42 9.28 -10.17 31.78
N MET A 43 8.02 -10.14 31.33
CA MET A 43 7.63 -10.45 29.96
C MET A 43 7.73 -9.26 29.00
N PHE A 44 7.91 -8.03 29.50
CA PHE A 44 7.98 -6.84 28.65
C PHE A 44 9.20 -6.88 27.71
N THR A 45 10.39 -7.07 28.27
CA THR A 45 11.65 -7.11 27.52
C THR A 45 11.66 -8.16 26.40
N PRO A 46 11.28 -9.44 26.62
CA PRO A 46 11.24 -10.42 25.54
C PRO A 46 10.18 -10.08 24.47
N LEU A 47 9.02 -9.55 24.84
CA LEU A 47 7.99 -9.13 23.89
C LEU A 47 8.43 -7.94 23.02
N PHE A 48 9.17 -7.00 23.61
CA PHE A 48 9.75 -5.87 22.88
C PHE A 48 10.72 -6.34 21.80
N PHE A 49 11.68 -7.20 22.15
CA PHE A 49 12.63 -7.77 21.18
C PHE A 49 11.94 -8.60 20.10
N LEU A 50 10.92 -9.38 20.48
CA LEU A 50 10.12 -10.15 19.52
C LEU A 50 9.39 -9.25 18.52
N THR A 51 8.87 -8.11 18.98
CA THR A 51 8.19 -7.12 18.13
C THR A 51 9.15 -6.50 17.13
N ILE A 52 10.36 -6.12 17.55
CA ILE A 52 11.41 -5.63 16.65
C ILE A 52 11.79 -6.70 15.62
N ALA A 53 12.02 -7.93 16.06
CA ALA A 53 12.38 -9.03 15.17
C ALA A 53 11.29 -9.26 14.10
N LEU A 54 10.01 -9.23 14.48
CA LEU A 54 8.90 -9.37 13.54
C LEU A 54 8.79 -8.18 12.56
N ALA A 55 9.02 -6.95 13.03
CA ALA A 55 9.06 -5.79 12.15
C ALA A 55 10.17 -5.93 11.08
N LEU A 56 11.36 -6.41 11.47
CA LEU A 56 12.45 -6.70 10.54
C LEU A 56 12.09 -7.83 9.57
N LEU A 57 11.37 -8.86 10.02
CA LEU A 57 10.93 -9.96 9.16
C LEU A 57 9.93 -9.50 8.08
N LEU A 58 9.14 -8.45 8.32
CA LEU A 58 8.24 -7.88 7.31
C LEU A 58 8.97 -7.18 6.15
N ILE A 59 10.26 -6.88 6.29
CA ILE A 59 11.09 -6.36 5.19
C ILE A 59 11.20 -7.41 4.06
N VAL A 60 11.24 -8.70 4.41
CA VAL A 60 11.38 -9.79 3.43
C VAL A 60 10.20 -9.85 2.44
N PRO A 61 8.92 -9.96 2.87
CA PRO A 61 7.80 -9.94 1.94
C PRO A 61 7.66 -8.58 1.23
N ALA A 62 8.05 -7.47 1.85
CA ALA A 62 8.06 -6.15 1.19
C ALA A 62 9.03 -6.12 0.00
N PHE A 63 10.26 -6.62 0.20
CA PHE A 63 11.25 -6.71 -0.87
C PHE A 63 10.82 -7.68 -1.97
N ARG A 64 10.20 -8.81 -1.61
CA ARG A 64 9.62 -9.74 -2.60
C ARG A 64 8.52 -9.09 -3.40
N ALA A 65 7.59 -8.38 -2.76
CA ALA A 65 6.51 -7.66 -3.45
C ALA A 65 7.07 -6.61 -4.43
N LEU A 66 8.06 -5.82 -4.00
CA LEU A 66 8.74 -4.85 -4.85
C LEU A 66 9.34 -5.53 -6.09
N ARG A 67 10.08 -6.62 -5.91
CA ARG A 67 10.71 -7.36 -7.01
C ARG A 67 9.68 -7.94 -7.99
N LEU A 68 8.54 -8.41 -7.49
CA LEU A 68 7.49 -9.00 -8.31
C LEU A 68 6.77 -7.96 -9.17
N HIS A 69 6.61 -6.72 -8.67
CA HIS A 69 6.07 -5.63 -9.48
C HIS A 69 6.97 -5.22 -10.67
N TYR A 70 8.24 -5.61 -10.71
CA TYR A 70 9.06 -5.46 -11.93
C TYR A 70 8.74 -6.51 -13.01
N ARG A 71 8.13 -7.63 -12.62
CA ARG A 71 7.92 -8.79 -13.49
C ARG A 71 6.52 -8.85 -14.08
N CYS A 72 5.52 -8.31 -13.38
CA CYS A 72 4.13 -8.43 -13.79
C CYS A 72 3.36 -7.13 -13.58
N TRP A 73 2.37 -6.91 -14.45
CA TRP A 73 1.27 -6.00 -14.19
C TRP A 73 0.37 -6.58 -13.10
N ALA A 74 0.03 -5.76 -12.10
CA ALA A 74 -0.87 -6.16 -11.03
C ALA A 74 -1.75 -4.99 -10.59
N ARG A 75 -2.97 -5.31 -10.14
CA ARG A 75 -3.87 -4.31 -9.57
C ARG A 75 -3.23 -3.60 -8.38
N ASN A 76 -3.51 -2.31 -8.24
CA ASN A 76 -3.06 -1.46 -7.13
C ASN A 76 -3.83 -1.76 -5.83
N THR A 77 -3.74 -3.00 -5.33
CA THR A 77 -4.46 -3.41 -4.12
C THR A 77 -3.75 -3.05 -2.82
N MET A 78 -2.47 -2.66 -2.88
CA MET A 78 -1.65 -2.43 -1.69
C MET A 78 -2.16 -1.26 -0.82
N PRO A 79 -2.54 -0.08 -1.37
CA PRO A 79 -3.09 1.02 -0.56
C PRO A 79 -4.34 0.63 0.21
N GLN A 80 -5.25 -0.14 -0.42
CA GLN A 80 -6.47 -0.61 0.22
C GLN A 80 -6.17 -1.59 1.36
N ARG A 81 -5.18 -2.47 1.18
CA ARG A 81 -4.71 -3.39 2.23
C ARG A 81 -3.96 -2.69 3.37
N LEU A 82 -3.28 -1.59 3.07
CA LEU A 82 -2.71 -0.73 4.12
C LEU A 82 -3.80 -0.07 4.93
N VAL A 83 -4.86 0.44 4.29
CA VAL A 83 -6.02 1.00 4.97
C VAL A 83 -6.65 -0.02 5.91
N THR A 84 -6.92 -1.25 5.45
CA THR A 84 -7.49 -2.31 6.30
C THR A 84 -6.54 -2.65 7.47
N GLY A 85 -5.25 -2.75 7.20
CA GLY A 85 -4.22 -2.97 8.24
C GLY A 85 -4.18 -1.86 9.29
N LEU A 86 -4.22 -0.59 8.85
CA LEU A 86 -4.21 0.57 9.74
C LEU A 86 -5.46 0.65 10.62
N ILE A 87 -6.64 0.33 10.07
CA ILE A 87 -7.88 0.25 10.85
C ILE A 87 -7.73 -0.79 11.96
N GLY A 88 -7.17 -1.97 11.65
CA GLY A 88 -6.90 -3.03 12.63
C GLY A 88 -5.94 -2.58 13.74
N ILE A 89 -4.83 -1.93 13.36
CA ILE A 89 -3.84 -1.37 14.30
C ILE A 89 -4.51 -0.37 15.25
N ILE A 90 -5.25 0.60 14.69
CA ILE A 90 -5.90 1.65 15.47
C ILE A 90 -6.90 1.05 16.45
N TYR A 91 -7.74 0.12 15.99
CA TYR A 91 -8.77 -0.49 16.82
C TYR A 91 -8.18 -1.30 17.99
N ILE A 92 -7.24 -2.21 17.70
CA ILE A 92 -6.61 -3.06 18.72
C ILE A 92 -5.81 -2.22 19.71
N SER A 93 -5.10 -1.20 19.22
CA SER A 93 -4.33 -0.28 20.09
C SER A 93 -5.25 0.52 21.01
N ALA A 94 -6.35 1.07 20.49
CA ALA A 94 -7.33 1.80 21.29
C ALA A 94 -7.98 0.90 22.36
N ALA A 95 -8.39 -0.32 21.99
CA ALA A 95 -8.95 -1.29 22.93
C ALA A 95 -7.94 -1.70 24.02
N SER A 96 -6.67 -1.85 23.64
CA SER A 96 -5.59 -2.21 24.58
C SER A 96 -5.29 -1.09 25.57
N VAL A 97 -5.18 0.15 25.08
CA VAL A 97 -4.99 1.33 25.94
C VAL A 97 -6.17 1.46 26.90
N PHE A 98 -7.41 1.35 26.42
CA PHE A 98 -8.59 1.39 27.27
C PHE A 98 -8.57 0.29 28.35
N GLY A 99 -8.29 -0.97 27.96
CA GLY A 99 -8.25 -2.08 28.91
C GLY A 99 -7.15 -1.94 29.95
N VAL A 100 -5.96 -1.48 29.56
CA VAL A 100 -4.86 -1.19 30.49
C VAL A 100 -5.22 -0.05 31.44
N SER A 101 -5.87 1.03 30.95
CA SER A 101 -6.34 2.12 31.80
C SER A 101 -7.36 1.68 32.85
N VAL A 102 -8.34 0.85 32.47
CA VAL A 102 -9.33 0.30 33.41
C VAL A 102 -8.65 -0.61 34.45
N LEU A 103 -7.71 -1.46 34.02
CA LEU A 103 -7.01 -2.38 34.90
C LEU A 103 -6.06 -1.64 35.87
N SER A 104 -5.45 -0.56 35.40
CA SER A 104 -4.69 0.39 36.20
C SER A 104 -5.56 1.04 37.28
N MET A 105 -6.77 1.49 36.92
CA MET A 105 -7.76 2.04 37.86
C MET A 105 -8.09 1.08 38.99
N TYR A 106 -8.34 -0.18 38.63
CA TYR A 106 -8.67 -1.22 39.59
C TYR A 106 -7.51 -1.52 40.56
N LYS A 107 -6.26 -1.36 40.12
CA LYS A 107 -5.06 -1.51 40.95
C LYS A 107 -4.70 -0.25 41.75
N GLY A 108 -5.52 0.81 41.71
CA GLY A 108 -5.29 2.06 42.44
C GLY A 108 -4.24 2.99 41.80
N LEU A 109 -3.88 2.76 40.54
CA LEU A 109 -3.02 3.65 39.75
C LEU A 109 -3.89 4.67 39.02
N GLU A 110 -3.61 5.97 39.16
CA GLU A 110 -4.38 7.08 38.58
C GLU A 110 -4.48 6.98 37.04
N PRO A 111 -5.63 6.59 36.47
CA PRO A 111 -5.80 6.36 35.02
C PRO A 111 -6.43 7.54 34.30
N GLU A 112 -6.95 8.53 35.05
CA GLU A 112 -7.53 9.77 34.54
C GLU A 112 -6.46 10.78 34.11
N GLN A 113 -5.30 10.30 33.70
CA GLN A 113 -4.26 11.17 33.19
C GLN A 113 -4.71 11.73 31.82
N PRO A 114 -4.52 13.04 31.57
CA PRO A 114 -4.88 13.66 30.29
C PRO A 114 -4.23 12.98 29.07
N LEU A 115 -3.19 12.18 29.30
CA LEU A 115 -2.45 11.43 28.30
C LEU A 115 -3.27 10.26 27.71
N THR A 116 -4.10 9.54 28.47
CA THR A 116 -4.94 8.45 27.94
C THR A 116 -6.04 8.99 27.03
N PHE A 117 -6.69 10.10 27.42
CA PHE A 117 -7.63 10.81 26.57
C PHE A 117 -6.98 11.35 25.30
N ALA A 118 -5.78 11.93 25.39
CA ALA A 118 -5.04 12.41 24.22
C ALA A 118 -4.69 11.28 23.25
N VAL A 119 -4.28 10.11 23.75
CA VAL A 119 -3.99 8.92 22.93
C VAL A 119 -5.24 8.40 22.23
N LEU A 120 -6.38 8.30 22.92
CA LEU A 120 -7.64 7.88 22.31
C LEU A 120 -8.16 8.89 21.27
N ALA A 121 -8.06 10.19 21.56
CA ALA A 121 -8.40 11.25 20.61
C ALA A 121 -7.52 11.19 19.35
N LEU A 122 -6.21 10.96 19.52
CA LEU A 122 -5.28 10.77 18.41
C LEU A 122 -5.67 9.56 17.54
N PHE A 123 -6.03 8.42 18.16
CA PHE A 123 -6.51 7.26 17.42
C PHE A 123 -7.80 7.55 16.63
N ALA A 124 -8.73 8.31 17.20
CA ALA A 124 -9.94 8.74 16.49
C ALA A 124 -9.62 9.62 15.28
N LEU A 125 -8.72 10.61 15.45
CA LEU A 125 -8.27 11.47 14.35
C LEU A 125 -7.58 10.67 13.23
N LEU A 126 -6.72 9.72 13.58
CA LEU A 126 -6.07 8.83 12.63
C LEU A 126 -7.09 7.97 11.88
N LEU A 127 -8.11 7.45 12.57
CA LEU A 127 -9.17 6.67 11.94
C LEU A 127 -9.96 7.51 10.93
N ILE A 128 -10.33 8.74 11.29
CA ILE A 128 -11.01 9.67 10.38
C ILE A 128 -10.14 9.94 9.15
N ALA A 129 -8.84 10.19 9.33
CA ALA A 129 -7.91 10.42 8.23
C ALA A 129 -7.81 9.21 7.29
N VAL A 130 -7.68 8.00 7.86
CA VAL A 130 -7.61 6.73 7.10
C VAL A 130 -8.92 6.48 6.33
N MET A 131 -10.07 6.71 6.97
CA MET A 131 -11.39 6.56 6.34
C MET A 131 -11.61 7.59 5.22
N GLY A 132 -11.20 8.85 5.44
CA GLY A 132 -11.26 9.90 4.43
C GLY A 132 -10.38 9.61 3.22
N TYR A 133 -9.17 9.08 3.46
CA TYR A 133 -8.31 8.60 2.38
C TYR A 133 -8.97 7.46 1.59
N ASN A 134 -9.49 6.44 2.28
CA ASN A 134 -10.13 5.30 1.64
C ASN A 134 -11.33 5.73 0.79
N ALA A 135 -12.21 6.57 1.33
CA ALA A 135 -13.38 7.07 0.61
C ALA A 135 -13.01 7.82 -0.68
N LYS A 136 -11.89 8.56 -0.67
CA LYS A 136 -11.44 9.34 -1.83
C LYS A 136 -10.74 8.50 -2.90
N PHE A 137 -10.00 7.46 -2.52
CA PHE A 137 -9.08 6.77 -3.42
C PHE A 137 -9.42 5.30 -3.73
N LYS A 138 -10.39 4.69 -3.03
CA LYS A 138 -10.75 3.27 -3.20
C LYS A 138 -11.03 2.91 -4.66
N ASP A 139 -12.00 3.57 -5.28
CA ASP A 139 -12.44 3.24 -6.64
C ASP A 139 -11.32 3.38 -7.67
N ARG A 140 -10.47 4.40 -7.51
CA ARG A 140 -9.31 4.63 -8.37
C ARG A 140 -8.30 3.51 -8.24
N ASN A 141 -7.96 3.12 -7.00
CA ASN A 141 -7.00 2.05 -6.74
C ASN A 141 -7.48 0.70 -7.29
N GLU A 142 -8.78 0.41 -7.22
CA GLU A 142 -9.36 -0.83 -7.74
C GLU A 142 -9.29 -0.94 -9.29
N ARG A 143 -9.26 0.20 -9.99
CA ARG A 143 -9.19 0.29 -11.47
C ARG A 143 -7.78 0.55 -12.02
N THR A 144 -6.80 0.68 -11.13
CA THR A 144 -5.41 0.99 -11.52
C THR A 144 -4.58 -0.28 -11.52
N ASP A 145 -3.89 -0.54 -12.62
CA ASP A 145 -2.82 -1.53 -12.69
C ASP A 145 -1.44 -0.86 -12.58
N ILE A 146 -0.50 -1.54 -11.93
CA ILE A 146 0.85 -1.03 -11.66
C ILE A 146 1.88 -2.04 -12.12
N ARG A 147 2.97 -1.51 -12.70
CA ARG A 147 4.22 -2.23 -12.94
C ARG A 147 5.42 -1.28 -12.79
N PHE A 148 6.55 -1.82 -12.34
CA PHE A 148 7.84 -1.13 -12.33
C PHE A 148 8.68 -1.52 -13.54
N PHE A 149 9.43 -0.56 -14.08
CA PHE A 149 10.30 -0.71 -15.23
C PHE A 149 11.71 -0.22 -14.89
N ARG A 150 12.74 -0.88 -15.43
CA ARG A 150 14.14 -0.44 -15.31
C ARG A 150 14.52 0.49 -16.46
N GLN A 151 13.69 1.51 -16.65
CA GLN A 151 13.83 2.46 -17.73
C GLN A 151 13.46 3.86 -17.23
N ASP A 152 14.04 4.87 -17.88
CA ASP A 152 13.73 6.27 -17.59
C ASP A 152 12.30 6.63 -18.01
N MET A 153 11.71 7.53 -17.23
CA MET A 153 10.34 8.00 -17.39
C MET A 153 10.07 8.55 -18.80
N ASP A 154 11.05 9.26 -19.38
CA ASP A 154 10.93 9.89 -20.70
C ASP A 154 10.86 8.85 -21.83
N LYS A 155 11.59 7.73 -21.68
CA LYS A 155 11.57 6.61 -22.65
C LYS A 155 10.18 5.96 -22.66
N ILE A 156 9.66 5.62 -21.49
CA ILE A 156 8.32 5.04 -21.33
C ILE A 156 7.24 6.01 -21.86
N ALA A 157 7.36 7.30 -21.54
CA ALA A 157 6.41 8.30 -22.02
C ALA A 157 6.42 8.41 -23.56
N HIS A 158 7.61 8.31 -24.17
CA HIS A 158 7.77 8.31 -25.62
C HIS A 158 7.14 7.07 -26.26
N GLU A 159 7.36 5.88 -25.70
CA GLU A 159 6.78 4.61 -26.19
C GLU A 159 5.24 4.62 -26.13
N ILE A 160 4.67 5.12 -25.03
CA ILE A 160 3.22 5.28 -24.88
C ILE A 160 2.69 6.29 -25.91
N LYS A 161 3.37 7.42 -26.10
CA LYS A 161 2.98 8.43 -27.08
C LYS A 161 3.01 7.87 -28.51
N HIS A 162 4.05 7.12 -28.86
CA HIS A 162 4.16 6.45 -30.15
C HIS A 162 3.01 5.44 -30.36
N THR A 163 2.66 4.68 -29.32
CA THR A 163 1.52 3.75 -29.35
C THR A 163 0.20 4.50 -29.59
N CYS A 164 0.00 5.65 -28.94
CA CYS A 164 -1.16 6.51 -29.21
C CYS A 164 -1.23 7.00 -30.65
N GLU A 165 -0.10 7.51 -31.18
CA GLU A 165 0.00 8.05 -32.54
C GLU A 165 -0.30 6.98 -33.58
N SER A 166 0.18 5.75 -33.38
CA SER A 166 -0.12 4.61 -34.26
C SER A 166 -1.61 4.26 -34.33
N HIS A 167 -2.35 4.56 -33.27
CA HIS A 167 -3.80 4.37 -33.16
C HIS A 167 -4.61 5.62 -33.51
N GLN A 168 -3.96 6.69 -33.98
CA GLN A 168 -4.59 7.98 -34.28
C GLN A 168 -5.33 8.57 -33.08
N LEU A 169 -4.85 8.33 -31.86
CA LEU A 169 -5.44 8.81 -30.61
C LEU A 169 -4.77 10.12 -30.15
N SER A 170 -5.58 11.04 -29.64
CA SER A 170 -5.07 12.26 -29.02
C SER A 170 -4.55 11.95 -27.60
N CYS A 171 -3.24 12.02 -27.40
CA CYS A 171 -2.60 11.79 -26.12
C CYS A 171 -1.94 13.07 -25.59
N ALA A 172 -2.48 13.58 -24.47
CA ALA A 172 -1.94 14.74 -23.78
C ALA A 172 -0.90 14.30 -22.76
N VAL A 173 0.36 14.64 -23.01
CA VAL A 173 1.49 14.37 -22.10
C VAL A 173 1.75 15.62 -21.26
N VAL A 174 1.58 15.50 -19.95
CA VAL A 174 1.78 16.59 -18.98
C VAL A 174 2.92 16.22 -18.03
N PRO A 175 4.13 16.75 -18.25
CA PRO A 175 5.25 16.56 -17.33
C PRO A 175 5.04 17.39 -16.04
N ASN A 176 5.36 16.80 -14.90
CA ASN A 176 5.27 17.41 -13.58
C ASN A 176 6.41 16.91 -12.66
N GLY A 177 7.61 17.47 -12.84
CA GLY A 177 8.78 17.15 -12.03
C GLY A 177 9.15 15.67 -12.11
N ASN A 178 8.95 14.93 -11.01
CA ASN A 178 9.25 13.50 -10.91
C ASN A 178 8.11 12.60 -11.41
N CYS A 179 7.14 13.16 -12.13
CA CYS A 179 5.94 12.49 -12.58
C CYS A 179 5.57 12.98 -13.98
N THR A 180 5.16 12.09 -14.86
CA THR A 180 4.55 12.41 -16.15
C THR A 180 3.17 11.79 -16.20
N ALA A 181 2.15 12.62 -16.44
CA ALA A 181 0.78 12.17 -16.63
C ALA A 181 0.46 12.13 -18.13
N ILE A 182 -0.12 11.03 -18.60
CA ILE A 182 -0.60 10.87 -19.97
C ILE A 182 -2.09 10.62 -19.90
N ASN A 183 -2.86 11.51 -20.52
CA ASN A 183 -4.31 11.40 -20.60
C ASN A 183 -4.73 11.07 -22.04
N ILE A 184 -5.56 10.06 -22.20
CA ILE A 184 -6.17 9.64 -23.47
C ILE A 184 -7.69 9.84 -23.34
N PRO A 185 -8.21 11.04 -23.64
CA PRO A 185 -9.58 11.42 -23.32
C PRO A 185 -10.61 10.52 -24.02
N ASP A 186 -10.38 10.21 -25.29
CA ASP A 186 -11.31 9.47 -26.15
C ASP A 186 -11.58 8.04 -25.66
N ARG A 187 -10.64 7.49 -24.88
CA ARG A 187 -10.72 6.13 -24.33
C ARG A 187 -10.78 6.12 -22.80
N LYS A 188 -10.85 7.29 -22.15
CA LYS A 188 -10.84 7.43 -20.67
C LYS A 188 -9.69 6.65 -20.01
N VAL A 189 -8.52 6.66 -20.63
CA VAL A 189 -7.31 6.04 -20.06
C VAL A 189 -6.43 7.12 -19.46
N PHE A 190 -6.02 6.91 -18.21
CA PHE A 190 -5.09 7.80 -17.53
C PHE A 190 -3.86 7.01 -17.08
N ILE A 191 -2.69 7.42 -17.54
CA ILE A 191 -1.41 6.79 -17.21
C ILE A 191 -0.58 7.78 -16.42
N THR A 192 -0.06 7.34 -15.28
CA THR A 192 0.89 8.09 -14.46
C THR A 192 2.20 7.35 -14.46
N ILE A 193 3.26 8.01 -14.91
CA ILE A 193 4.63 7.48 -14.86
C ILE A 193 5.36 8.28 -13.79
N LYS A 194 5.92 7.60 -12.80
CA LYS A 194 6.62 8.23 -11.69
C LYS A 194 8.05 7.75 -11.63
N LYS A 195 8.99 8.69 -11.46
CA LYS A 195 10.40 8.37 -11.29
C LYS A 195 10.62 7.66 -9.95
N GLN A 196 11.34 6.55 -9.99
CA GLN A 196 11.77 5.76 -8.86
C GLN A 196 13.31 5.80 -8.72
N ALA A 197 13.86 5.23 -7.64
CA ALA A 197 15.30 5.17 -7.44
C ALA A 197 16.01 4.33 -8.53
N ASN A 198 17.31 4.54 -8.74
CA ASN A 198 18.14 3.77 -9.68
C ASN A 198 17.65 3.78 -11.14
N ALA A 199 17.21 4.95 -11.64
CA ALA A 199 16.71 5.11 -13.02
C ALA A 199 15.58 4.13 -13.37
N SER A 200 14.76 3.77 -12.38
CA SER A 200 13.54 3.00 -12.58
C SER A 200 12.32 3.91 -12.62
N SER A 201 11.24 3.40 -13.19
CA SER A 201 9.98 4.11 -13.29
C SER A 201 8.83 3.22 -12.84
N GLU A 202 7.88 3.80 -12.15
CA GLU A 202 6.60 3.20 -11.80
C GLU A 202 5.56 3.66 -12.82
N VAL A 203 4.88 2.73 -13.47
CA VAL A 203 3.77 3.02 -14.37
C VAL A 203 2.49 2.57 -13.70
N MET A 204 1.59 3.51 -13.48
CA MET A 204 0.24 3.29 -12.99
C MET A 204 -0.73 3.59 -14.14
N MET A 205 -1.53 2.62 -14.55
CA MET A 205 -2.49 2.79 -15.63
C MET A 205 -3.91 2.54 -15.13
N GLU A 206 -4.75 3.55 -15.28
CA GLU A 206 -6.15 3.55 -14.92
C GLU A 206 -7.00 3.39 -16.19
N CYS A 207 -7.70 2.26 -16.29
CA CYS A 207 -8.61 1.94 -17.39
C CYS A 207 -10.04 2.07 -16.86
N ALA A 208 -10.63 3.25 -16.98
CA ALA A 208 -11.91 3.55 -16.34
C ALA A 208 -13.13 2.86 -16.98
N ASP A 209 -13.00 2.42 -18.24
CA ASP A 209 -14.10 1.90 -19.06
C ASP A 209 -13.70 0.55 -19.70
N PRO A 210 -14.57 -0.49 -19.73
CA PRO A 210 -14.28 -1.74 -20.43
C PRO A 210 -13.94 -1.55 -21.92
N ILE A 211 -14.41 -0.48 -22.56
CA ILE A 211 -14.05 -0.12 -23.94
C ILE A 211 -12.54 0.18 -24.07
N ALA A 212 -11.88 0.54 -22.97
CA ALA A 212 -10.45 0.85 -22.92
C ALA A 212 -9.58 -0.39 -22.66
N ALA A 213 -10.17 -1.56 -22.39
CA ALA A 213 -9.44 -2.75 -21.99
C ALA A 213 -8.46 -3.24 -23.08
N ASP A 214 -8.87 -3.15 -24.35
CA ASP A 214 -8.03 -3.56 -25.48
C ASP A 214 -6.81 -2.64 -25.64
N LEU A 215 -7.03 -1.31 -25.63
CA LEU A 215 -5.95 -0.32 -25.69
C LEU A 215 -4.99 -0.45 -24.50
N CYS A 216 -5.53 -0.61 -23.29
CA CYS A 216 -4.71 -0.83 -22.10
C CYS A 216 -3.87 -2.10 -22.22
N SER A 217 -4.46 -3.20 -22.72
CA SER A 217 -3.74 -4.46 -22.91
C SER A 217 -2.63 -4.34 -23.96
N GLU A 218 -2.87 -3.56 -25.01
CA GLU A 218 -1.88 -3.29 -26.04
C GLU A 218 -0.73 -2.44 -25.53
N ILE A 219 -1.00 -1.33 -24.83
CA ILE A 219 0.03 -0.50 -24.19
C ILE A 219 0.89 -1.34 -23.23
N LYS A 220 0.26 -2.19 -22.41
CA LYS A 220 0.99 -3.12 -21.53
C LYS A 220 1.89 -4.04 -22.33
N ARG A 221 1.40 -4.62 -23.42
CA ARG A 221 2.18 -5.52 -24.27
C ARG A 221 3.37 -4.82 -24.92
N THR A 222 3.20 -3.59 -25.40
CA THR A 222 4.29 -2.79 -25.98
C THR A 222 5.38 -2.54 -24.94
N LEU A 223 5.00 -2.06 -23.75
CA LEU A 223 5.95 -1.82 -22.66
C LEU A 223 6.65 -3.10 -22.19
N ASP A 224 5.96 -4.24 -22.22
CA ASP A 224 6.53 -5.52 -21.83
C ASP A 224 7.54 -6.09 -22.83
N GLN A 225 7.44 -5.72 -24.11
CA GLN A 225 8.40 -6.13 -25.14
C GLN A 225 9.73 -5.38 -25.04
N GLU A 226 9.73 -4.19 -24.45
CA GLU A 226 10.90 -3.32 -24.33
C GLU A 226 11.56 -3.38 -22.94
N ALA A 227 10.94 -4.05 -21.97
CA ALA A 227 11.38 -4.19 -20.57
C ALA A 227 12.43 -5.28 -20.33
#